data_AF-A0A1H8A1Y1-F1
#
_entry.id   AF-A0A1H8A1Y1-F1
#
_cell.length_a   1.000
_cell.length_b   1.000
_cell.length_c   1.000
_cell.angle_alpha   90.00
_cell.angle_beta   90.00
_cell.angle_gamma   90.00
#
_symmetry.space_group_name_H-M   'P 1'
#
loop_
_entity.id
_entity.type
_entity.pdbx_description
1 polymer ?
#
loop_
_entity_poly.entity_id
_entity_poly.type
_entity_poly.pdbx_seq_one_letter_code
_entity_poly.pdbx_strand_id
1 'polypeptide(L)'
;MKRVLKKIFLPCTVATEMIEKDIYFKLSALEKLRLFLHTGLCGLCHRYQKHSRLLHRILMELHHEHEHPQAPKEEEQTALKEKITNRLEKN
;
A
#
# COMPACT_ATOMS: atom_id res chain seq x y z
N MET A 1 -36.48 -8.29 13.55
CA MET A 1 -35.94 -7.92 12.22
C MET A 1 -34.62 -7.11 12.22
N LYS A 2 -34.17 -6.47 13.32
CA LYS A 2 -32.93 -5.64 13.32
C LYS A 2 -31.60 -6.40 13.56
N ARG A 3 -31.64 -7.65 14.02
CA ARG A 3 -30.42 -8.41 14.43
C ARG A 3 -29.75 -9.19 13.28
N VAL A 4 -30.50 -9.56 12.25
CA VAL A 4 -29.98 -10.35 11.11
C VAL A 4 -29.28 -9.44 10.10
N LEU A 5 -29.81 -8.23 9.85
CA LEU A 5 -29.12 -7.21 9.06
C LEU A 5 -27.75 -6.88 9.65
N LYS A 6 -27.60 -6.72 10.97
CA LYS A 6 -26.31 -6.41 11.61
C LYS A 6 -25.21 -7.47 11.42
N LYS A 7 -25.55 -8.72 11.13
CA LYS A 7 -24.56 -9.79 10.83
C LYS A 7 -24.17 -9.83 9.35
N ILE A 8 -25.01 -9.29 8.47
CA ILE A 8 -24.82 -9.29 7.01
C ILE A 8 -24.27 -7.92 6.54
N PHE A 9 -24.65 -6.83 7.23
CA PHE A 9 -24.11 -5.49 7.04
C PHE A 9 -22.85 -5.32 7.89
N LEU A 10 -21.73 -5.33 7.19
CA LEU A 10 -20.42 -4.93 7.70
C LEU A 10 -20.51 -3.50 8.29
N PRO A 11 -19.98 -3.23 9.49
CA PRO A 11 -19.84 -1.86 9.97
C PRO A 11 -18.83 -1.10 9.08
N CYS A 12 -19.04 0.20 8.89
CA CYS A 12 -18.19 1.02 8.03
C CYS A 12 -16.71 0.98 8.44
N THR A 13 -16.41 0.85 9.74
CA THR A 13 -15.04 0.73 10.26
C THR A 13 -14.33 -0.52 9.76
N VAL A 14 -15.03 -1.65 9.73
CA VAL A 14 -14.47 -2.90 9.18
C VAL A 14 -14.43 -2.82 7.65
N ALA A 15 -15.39 -2.14 7.02
CA ALA A 15 -15.32 -1.90 5.57
C ALA A 15 -14.07 -1.09 5.19
N THR A 16 -13.75 -0.03 5.93
CA THR A 16 -12.54 0.76 5.69
C THR A 16 -11.27 -0.05 5.95
N GLU A 17 -11.24 -0.88 6.99
CA GLU A 17 -10.13 -1.80 7.24
C GLU A 17 -9.94 -2.79 6.07
N MET A 18 -11.02 -3.36 5.55
CA MET A 18 -10.98 -4.27 4.41
C MET A 18 -10.56 -3.56 3.11
N ILE A 19 -10.91 -2.29 2.93
CA ILE A 19 -10.47 -1.47 1.80
C ILE A 19 -8.94 -1.32 1.83
N GLU A 20 -8.39 -0.93 2.98
CA GLU A 20 -6.94 -0.80 3.14
C GLU A 20 -6.24 -2.16 2.98
N LYS A 21 -6.81 -3.22 3.56
CA LYS A 21 -6.31 -4.58 3.38
C LYS A 21 -6.31 -5.01 1.91
N ASP A 22 -7.29 -4.65 1.08
CA ASP A 22 -7.31 -4.96 -0.37
C ASP A 22 -6.27 -4.17 -1.18
N ILE A 23 -5.85 -3.00 -0.68
CA ILE A 23 -4.84 -2.16 -1.33
C ILE A 23 -3.44 -2.74 -1.10
N TYR A 24 -3.12 -3.12 0.14
CA TYR A 24 -1.77 -3.59 0.51
C TYR A 24 -1.63 -5.12 0.50
N PHE A 25 -2.73 -5.86 0.63
CA PHE A 25 -2.78 -7.31 0.71
C PHE A 25 -3.91 -7.88 -0.16
N LYS A 26 -4.04 -9.21 -0.17
CA LYS A 26 -5.14 -9.88 -0.87
C LYS A 26 -6.30 -10.15 0.09
N LEU A 27 -7.49 -9.68 -0.25
CA LEU A 27 -8.73 -10.17 0.34
C LEU A 27 -9.08 -11.56 -0.22
N SER A 28 -9.68 -12.39 0.62
CA SER A 28 -10.35 -13.63 0.19
C SER A 28 -11.59 -13.31 -0.67
N ALA A 29 -12.04 -14.28 -1.46
CA ALA A 29 -13.18 -14.08 -2.36
C ALA A 29 -14.47 -13.67 -1.62
N LEU A 30 -14.71 -14.23 -0.44
CA LEU A 30 -15.86 -13.88 0.40
C LEU A 30 -15.75 -12.46 0.96
N GLU A 31 -14.54 -12.05 1.36
CA GLU A 31 -14.27 -10.69 1.84
C GLU A 31 -14.49 -9.67 0.71
N LYS A 32 -14.02 -9.96 -0.50
CA LYS A 32 -14.24 -9.09 -1.67
C LYS A 32 -15.72 -8.91 -1.99
N LEU A 33 -16.49 -10.01 -1.99
CA LEU A 33 -17.93 -9.94 -2.26
C LEU A 33 -18.66 -9.12 -1.17
N ARG A 34 -18.34 -9.35 0.10
CA ARG A 34 -18.93 -8.57 1.22
C ARG A 34 -18.60 -7.10 1.12
N LEU A 35 -17.34 -6.77 0.80
CA LEU A 35 -16.90 -5.39 0.66
C LEU A 35 -17.58 -4.72 -0.54
N PHE A 36 -17.69 -5.41 -1.67
CA PHE A 36 -18.39 -4.92 -2.86
C PHE A 36 -19.86 -4.59 -2.58
N LEU A 37 -20.58 -5.48 -1.90
CA LEU A 37 -21.97 -5.22 -1.49
C LEU A 37 -22.06 -4.00 -0.55
N HIS A 38 -21.15 -3.88 0.41
CA HIS A 38 -21.16 -2.76 1.34
C HIS A 38 -20.87 -1.42 0.64
N THR A 39 -19.83 -1.33 -0.19
CA THR A 39 -19.49 -0.08 -0.90
C THR A 39 -20.51 0.26 -1.99
N GLY A 40 -21.25 -0.72 -2.53
CA GLY A 40 -22.40 -0.45 -3.40
C GLY A 40 -23.58 0.21 -2.69
N LEU A 41 -23.73 0.00 -1.38
CA LEU A 41 -24.84 0.52 -0.57
C LEU A 41 -24.45 1.76 0.25
N CYS A 42 -23.17 1.88 0.62
CA CYS A 42 -22.65 2.96 1.45
C CYS A 42 -21.79 3.93 0.63
N GLY A 43 -22.36 5.10 0.29
CA GLY A 43 -21.67 6.11 -0.51
C GLY A 43 -20.45 6.76 0.16
N LEU A 44 -20.34 6.68 1.49
CA LEU A 44 -19.15 7.11 2.23
C LEU A 44 -18.00 6.13 2.02
N CYS A 45 -18.24 4.84 2.22
CA CYS A 45 -17.24 3.80 2.00
C CYS A 45 -16.86 3.68 0.52
N HIS A 46 -17.80 3.92 -0.41
CA HIS A 46 -17.49 4.01 -1.85
C HIS A 46 -16.50 5.14 -2.15
N ARG A 47 -16.75 6.35 -1.64
CA ARG A 47 -15.85 7.48 -1.81
C ARG A 47 -14.49 7.24 -1.16
N TYR A 48 -14.48 6.72 0.06
CA TYR A 48 -13.25 6.32 0.75
C TYR A 48 -12.44 5.34 -0.10
N GLN A 49 -13.06 4.27 -0.61
CA GLN A 49 -12.40 3.29 -1.49
C GLN A 49 -11.77 3.94 -2.72
N LYS A 50 -12.46 4.86 -3.37
CA LYS A 50 -11.94 5.59 -4.54
C LYS A 50 -10.75 6.47 -4.16
N HIS A 51 -10.84 7.19 -3.02
CA HIS A 51 -9.80 8.09 -2.55
C HIS A 51 -8.55 7.32 -2.09
N SER A 52 -8.68 6.25 -1.31
CA SER A 52 -7.55 5.43 -0.88
C SER A 52 -6.81 4.82 -2.07
N ARG A 53 -7.52 4.33 -3.10
CA ARG A 53 -6.89 3.81 -4.33
C ARG A 53 -6.20 4.90 -5.16
N LEU A 54 -6.77 6.11 -5.19
CA LEU A 54 -6.12 7.24 -5.86
C LEU A 54 -4.84 7.63 -5.13
N LEU A 55 -4.90 7.78 -3.81
CA LEU A 55 -3.75 8.11 -2.98
C LEU A 55 -2.65 7.06 -3.12
N HIS A 56 -2.99 5.77 -3.07
CA HIS A 56 -2.03 4.69 -3.27
C HIS A 56 -1.34 4.76 -4.64
N ARG A 57 -2.08 5.04 -5.73
CA ARG A 57 -1.49 5.20 -7.06
C ARG A 57 -0.54 6.38 -7.14
N ILE A 58 -0.93 7.54 -6.62
CA ILE A 58 -0.06 8.73 -6.58
C ILE A 58 1.21 8.43 -5.79
N LEU A 59 1.10 7.77 -4.64
CA LEU A 59 2.25 7.39 -3.83
C LEU A 59 3.16 6.40 -4.56
N MET A 60 2.60 5.42 -5.27
CA MET A 60 3.39 4.48 -6.07
C MET A 60 4.11 5.19 -7.21
N GLU A 61 3.45 6.10 -7.94
CA GLU A 61 4.07 6.89 -9.01
C GLU A 61 5.23 7.74 -8.48
N LEU A 62 5.05 8.43 -7.35
CA LEU A 62 6.11 9.19 -6.68
C LEU A 62 7.27 8.28 -6.21
N HIS A 63 6.96 7.07 -5.75
CA HIS A 63 7.99 6.10 -5.36
C HIS A 63 8.74 5.53 -6.56
N HIS A 64 8.08 5.33 -7.71
CA HIS A 64 8.71 4.82 -8.93
C HIS A 64 9.64 5.85 -9.58
N GLU A 65 9.38 7.15 -9.45
CA GLU A 65 10.37 8.19 -9.83
C GLU A 65 11.63 8.17 -8.94
N HIS A 66 11.53 7.55 -7.76
CA HIS A 66 12.61 7.34 -6.81
C HIS A 66 12.97 5.86 -6.62
N GLU A 67 12.59 4.97 -7.56
CA GLU A 67 13.17 3.63 -7.57
C GLU A 67 14.68 3.80 -7.74
N HIS A 68 15.36 3.46 -6.65
CA HIS A 68 16.78 3.50 -6.40
C HIS A 68 17.61 3.42 -7.71
N PRO A 69 18.65 4.27 -7.87
CA PRO A 69 19.68 3.97 -8.86
C PRO A 69 20.04 2.49 -8.68
N GLN A 70 20.05 1.74 -9.79
CA GLN A 70 20.53 0.37 -9.84
C GLN A 70 21.68 0.23 -8.84
N ALA A 71 21.64 -0.79 -7.96
CA ALA A 71 22.68 -1.02 -6.97
C ALA A 71 24.03 -0.67 -7.62
N PRO A 72 24.83 0.27 -7.05
CA PRO A 72 25.98 0.82 -7.75
C PRO A 72 26.80 -0.32 -8.32
N LYS A 73 27.23 -0.20 -9.58
CA LYS A 73 27.98 -1.28 -10.23
C LYS A 73 29.12 -1.70 -9.30
N GLU A 74 29.43 -2.99 -9.28
CA GLU A 74 30.42 -3.53 -8.35
C GLU A 74 31.76 -2.75 -8.39
N GLU A 75 32.13 -2.29 -9.58
CA GLU A 75 33.27 -1.39 -9.85
C GLU A 75 33.19 -0.03 -9.14
N GLU A 76 32.00 0.54 -9.00
CA GLU A 76 31.75 1.81 -8.32
C GLU A 76 31.79 1.65 -6.80
N GLN A 77 31.35 0.48 -6.30
CA GLN A 77 31.43 0.13 -4.88
C GLN A 77 32.88 -0.14 -4.45
N THR A 78 33.68 -0.82 -5.27
CA THR A 78 35.10 -1.09 -4.99
C THR A 78 35.91 0.20 -4.99
N ALA A 79 35.71 1.06 -6.00
CA ALA A 79 36.37 2.37 -6.07
C ALA A 79 36.01 3.28 -4.88
N LEU A 80 34.75 3.25 -4.43
CA LEU A 80 34.33 4.01 -3.25
C LEU A 80 34.96 3.47 -1.96
N LYS A 81 34.99 2.14 -1.77
CA LYS A 81 35.61 1.49 -0.61
C LYS A 81 37.10 1.84 -0.52
N GLU A 82 37.82 1.75 -1.64
CA GLU A 82 39.24 2.07 -1.72
C GLU A 82 39.53 3.55 -1.41
N LYS A 83 38.66 4.45 -1.87
CA LYS A 83 38.77 5.88 -1.56
C LYS A 83 38.55 6.19 -0.08
N ILE A 84 37.67 5.45 0.59
CA ILE A 84 37.40 5.60 2.03
C ILE A 84 38.59 5.08 2.84
N THR A 85 39.09 3.87 2.54
CA THR A 85 40.25 3.30 3.26
C THR A 85 41.49 4.17 3.12
N ASN A 86 41.80 4.65 1.91
CA ASN A 86 42.93 5.55 1.69
C ASN A 86 42.84 6.88 2.47
N ARG A 87 41.63 7.37 2.77
CA ARG A 87 41.42 8.57 3.59
C ARG A 87 41.56 8.30 5.09
N LEU A 88 41.28 7.08 5.53
CA LEU A 88 41.43 6.67 6.91
C LEU A 88 42.90 6.36 7.24
N GLU A 89 43.67 5.81 6.31
CA GLU A 89 45.10 5.50 6.48
C GLU A 89 46.02 6.74 6.37
N LYS A 90 45.53 7.85 5.82
CA LYS A 90 46.26 9.12 5.71
C LYS A 90 46.08 10.07 6.91
N ASN A 91 45.33 9.68 7.93
CA ASN A 91 45.26 10.35 9.24
C ASN A 91 45.93 9.46 10.30
#